data_AF-A0A942J548-F1
#
_entry.id   AF-A0A942J548-F1
#
_cell.length_a   1.000
_cell.length_b   1.000
_cell.length_c   1.000
_cell.angle_alpha   90.00
_cell.angle_beta   90.00
_cell.angle_gamma   90.00
#
_symmetry.space_group_name_H-M   'P 1'
#
loop_
_entity.id
_entity.type
_entity.pdbx_description
1 polymer ?
#
loop_
_entity_poly.entity_id
_entity_poly.type
_entity_poly.pdbx_seq_one_letter_code
_entity_poly.pdbx_strand_id
1 'polypeptide(L)'
;MRHDELTRRSAFAIALRRLATSFDALLAMVGVGIALALPALGYWAHDRAAVPMQDGAVRPQITVFLAVEAEPGTTEAVEKRLKAIEIVGATRLLARADTLERMKTSGGLAEAIAALPGNPFPDAIVITPADAAPAALEALVAQLRQWREVEHVQFDAAEARRLAAL
;
A
#
# COMPACT_ATOMS: atom_id res chain seq x y z
N MET A 1 12.41 38.24 -42.47
CA MET A 1 12.23 37.20 -41.43
C MET A 1 10.76 36.82 -41.13
N ARG A 2 9.72 37.51 -41.63
CA ARG A 2 8.31 37.19 -41.33
C ARG A 2 7.57 36.36 -42.42
N HIS A 3 8.21 36.10 -43.56
CA HIS A 3 7.59 35.39 -44.69
C HIS A 3 7.73 33.85 -44.59
N ASP A 4 8.66 33.33 -43.80
CA ASP A 4 8.92 31.88 -43.70
C ASP A 4 7.92 31.13 -42.80
N GLU A 5 7.31 31.83 -41.82
CA GLU A 5 6.33 31.23 -40.90
C GLU A 5 4.98 30.92 -41.58
N LEU A 6 4.57 31.75 -42.55
CA LEU A 6 3.30 31.56 -43.26
C LEU A 6 3.35 30.37 -44.21
N THR A 7 4.50 30.16 -44.86
CA THR A 7 4.73 29.05 -45.79
C THR A 7 4.83 27.71 -45.06
N ARG A 8 5.40 27.67 -43.84
CA ARG A 8 5.41 26.47 -43.00
C ARG A 8 4.02 26.02 -42.58
N ARG A 9 3.14 26.97 -42.23
CA ARG A 9 1.77 26.69 -41.76
C ARG A 9 0.89 26.15 -42.89
N SER A 10 1.02 26.68 -44.10
CA SER A 10 0.29 26.19 -45.28
C SER A 10 0.80 24.83 -45.76
N ALA A 11 2.12 24.61 -45.75
CA ALA A 11 2.71 23.31 -46.09
C ALA A 11 2.27 22.20 -45.12
N PHE A 12 2.20 22.50 -43.82
CA PHE A 12 1.69 21.57 -42.81
C PHE A 12 0.21 21.23 -43.04
N ALA A 13 -0.63 22.22 -43.32
CA ALA A 13 -2.04 22.01 -43.60
C ALA A 13 -2.30 21.17 -44.86
N ILE A 14 -1.49 21.37 -45.91
CA ILE A 14 -1.58 20.58 -47.15
C ILE A 14 -1.12 19.13 -46.91
N ALA A 15 -0.04 18.93 -46.15
CA ALA A 15 0.42 17.59 -45.76
C ALA A 15 -0.63 16.86 -44.90
N LEU A 16 -1.26 17.57 -43.95
CA LEU A 16 -2.31 17.03 -43.09
C LEU A 16 -3.56 16.64 -43.88
N ARG A 17 -3.96 17.47 -44.86
CA ARG A 17 -5.09 17.18 -45.75
C ARG A 17 -4.81 15.97 -46.65
N ARG A 18 -3.58 15.81 -47.13
CA ARG A 18 -3.16 14.66 -47.95
C ARG A 18 -3.13 13.37 -47.14
N LEU A 19 -2.71 13.44 -45.88
CA LEU A 19 -2.75 12.33 -44.92
C LEU A 19 -4.20 11.91 -44.62
N ALA A 20 -5.11 12.86 -44.47
CA ALA A 20 -6.53 12.60 -44.20
C ALA A 20 -7.30 12.00 -45.40
N THR A 21 -6.80 12.17 -46.63
CA THR A 21 -7.44 11.62 -47.84
C THR A 21 -7.03 10.19 -48.19
N SER A 22 -5.97 9.65 -47.57
CA SER A 22 -5.47 8.30 -47.86
C SER A 22 -5.92 7.32 -46.78
N PHE A 23 -6.59 6.23 -47.19
CA PHE A 23 -7.07 5.19 -46.26
C PHE A 23 -5.92 4.54 -45.48
N ASP A 24 -4.80 4.25 -46.14
CA ASP A 24 -3.60 3.68 -45.48
C ASP A 24 -3.00 4.61 -44.42
N ALA A 25 -3.07 5.92 -44.65
CA ALA A 25 -2.60 6.91 -43.69
C ALA A 25 -3.51 7.00 -42.46
N LEU A 26 -4.82 6.85 -42.63
CA LEU A 26 -5.76 6.74 -41.52
C LEU A 26 -5.50 5.46 -40.71
N LEU A 27 -5.27 4.33 -41.38
CA LEU A 27 -4.96 3.06 -40.72
C LEU A 27 -3.65 3.13 -39.92
N ALA A 28 -2.61 3.75 -40.49
CA ALA A 28 -1.34 3.98 -39.81
C ALA A 28 -1.50 4.91 -38.60
N MET A 29 -2.31 5.97 -38.70
CA MET A 29 -2.58 6.89 -37.59
C MET A 29 -3.31 6.20 -36.44
N VAL A 30 -4.27 5.31 -36.75
CA VAL A 30 -4.94 4.47 -35.74
C VAL A 30 -3.95 3.51 -35.07
N GLY A 31 -3.09 2.85 -35.85
CA GLY A 31 -2.07 1.95 -35.30
C GLY A 31 -1.11 2.65 -34.32
N VAL A 32 -0.64 3.84 -34.68
CA VAL A 32 0.20 4.68 -33.79
C VAL A 32 -0.60 5.12 -32.56
N GLY A 33 -1.88 5.49 -32.73
CA GLY A 33 -2.77 5.83 -31.63
C GLY A 33 -2.93 4.69 -30.61
N ILE A 34 -3.14 3.46 -31.08
CA ILE A 34 -3.25 2.27 -30.21
C ILE A 34 -1.92 2.00 -29.49
N ALA A 35 -0.80 2.09 -30.21
CA ALA A 35 0.54 1.88 -29.65
C ALA A 35 0.89 2.90 -28.54
N LEU A 36 0.39 4.14 -28.63
CA LEU A 36 0.56 5.18 -27.61
C LEU A 36 -0.50 5.12 -26.51
N ALA A 37 -1.70 4.64 -26.81
CA ALA A 37 -2.76 4.47 -25.83
C ALA A 37 -2.40 3.41 -24.78
N LEU A 38 -1.74 2.32 -25.18
CA LEU A 38 -1.37 1.24 -24.27
C LEU A 38 -0.45 1.69 -23.12
N PRO A 39 0.68 2.38 -23.34
CA PRO A 39 1.52 2.90 -22.26
C PRO A 39 0.83 4.00 -21.45
N ALA A 40 0.00 4.85 -22.06
CA ALA A 40 -0.75 5.88 -21.34
C ALA A 40 -1.81 5.27 -20.40
N LEU A 41 -2.56 4.27 -20.89
CA LEU A 41 -3.52 3.51 -20.09
C LEU A 41 -2.82 2.68 -19.01
N GLY A 42 -1.67 2.08 -19.33
CA GLY A 42 -0.85 1.35 -18.36
C GLY A 42 -0.33 2.25 -17.23
N TYR A 43 0.16 3.44 -17.57
CA TYR A 43 0.59 4.43 -16.58
C TYR A 43 -0.57 4.86 -15.67
N TRP A 44 -1.75 5.10 -16.23
CA TRP A 44 -2.93 5.48 -15.46
C TRP A 44 -3.49 4.33 -14.62
N ALA A 45 -3.38 3.09 -15.09
CA ALA A 45 -3.76 1.90 -14.35
C ALA A 45 -2.83 1.64 -13.16
N HIS A 46 -1.54 2.00 -13.28
CA HIS A 46 -0.56 1.88 -12.20
C HIS A 46 -0.98 2.66 -10.95
N ASP A 47 -1.55 3.86 -11.14
CA ASP A 47 -2.03 4.71 -10.04
C ASP A 47 -3.36 4.23 -9.43
N ARG A 48 -4.08 3.35 -10.13
CA ARG A 48 -5.37 2.79 -9.70
C ARG A 48 -5.30 1.38 -9.12
N ALA A 49 -4.12 0.77 -9.11
CA ALA A 49 -3.89 -0.54 -8.50
C ALA A 49 -3.80 -0.46 -6.96
N ALA A 50 -3.72 0.74 -6.38
CA ALA A 50 -3.97 0.92 -4.97
C ALA A 50 -5.46 0.65 -4.71
N VAL A 51 -5.75 -0.53 -4.15
CA VAL A 51 -7.02 -0.81 -3.47
C VAL A 51 -7.36 0.42 -2.62
N PRO A 52 -8.58 0.98 -2.70
CA PRO A 52 -8.99 2.04 -1.79
C PRO A 52 -9.01 1.46 -0.37
N MET A 53 -7.86 1.49 0.30
CA MET A 53 -7.80 1.50 1.73
C MET A 53 -8.46 2.82 2.11
N GLN A 54 -9.69 2.69 2.55
CA GLN A 54 -10.52 3.77 3.05
C GLN A 54 -9.66 4.62 3.99
N ASP A 55 -9.65 5.93 3.74
CA ASP A 55 -8.89 6.97 4.44
C ASP A 55 -7.41 7.12 4.03
N GLY A 56 -7.19 7.86 2.94
CA GLY A 56 -5.88 8.31 2.44
C GLY A 56 -5.12 9.30 3.35
N ALA A 57 -5.38 9.29 4.65
CA ALA A 57 -4.44 9.84 5.62
C ALA A 57 -3.46 8.72 5.99
N VAL A 58 -2.18 8.91 5.68
CA VAL A 58 -1.13 8.01 6.18
C VAL A 58 -1.12 8.14 7.70
N ARG A 59 -1.88 7.29 8.38
CA ARG A 59 -2.00 7.27 9.83
C ARG A 59 -0.86 6.44 10.40
N PRO A 60 -0.20 6.90 11.49
CA PRO A 60 0.81 6.09 12.16
C PRO A 60 0.15 4.79 12.64
N GLN A 61 0.74 3.64 12.33
CA GLN A 61 0.27 2.34 12.79
C GLN A 61 1.29 1.74 13.76
N ILE A 62 0.78 1.04 14.77
CA ILE A 62 1.60 0.28 15.71
C ILE A 62 1.29 -1.19 15.52
N THR A 63 2.29 -2.01 15.21
CA THR A 63 2.14 -3.46 15.06
C THR A 63 2.74 -4.16 16.28
N VAL A 64 1.89 -4.87 17.02
CA VAL A 64 2.28 -5.63 18.20
C VAL A 64 2.32 -7.11 17.84
N PHE A 65 3.48 -7.73 18.01
CA PHE A 65 3.68 -9.17 17.85
C PHE A 65 3.60 -9.83 19.22
N LEU A 66 2.70 -10.79 19.33
CA LEU A 66 2.49 -11.59 20.53
C LEU A 66 3.51 -12.73 20.57
N ALA A 67 3.82 -13.19 21.78
CA ALA A 67 4.68 -14.36 21.96
C ALA A 67 4.09 -15.60 21.26
N VAL A 68 4.94 -16.35 20.55
CA VAL A 68 4.56 -17.57 19.81
C VAL A 68 3.94 -18.65 20.72
N GLU A 69 4.23 -18.59 22.02
CA GLU A 69 3.75 -19.53 23.06
C GLU A 69 2.51 -19.03 23.81
N ALA A 70 1.89 -17.93 23.37
CA ALA A 70 0.68 -17.41 23.99
C ALA A 70 -0.48 -18.43 23.89
N GLU A 71 -1.22 -18.60 25.00
CA GLU A 71 -2.33 -19.55 25.07
C GLU A 71 -3.46 -19.16 24.10
N PRO A 72 -4.21 -20.12 23.54
CA PRO A 72 -5.41 -19.82 22.77
C PRO A 72 -6.39 -19.01 23.65
N GLY A 73 -6.57 -17.72 23.32
CA GLY A 73 -7.40 -16.78 24.08
C GLY A 73 -6.63 -15.62 24.73
N THR A 74 -5.30 -15.71 24.86
CA THR A 74 -4.47 -14.57 25.29
C THR A 74 -4.57 -13.43 24.28
N THR A 75 -4.57 -13.74 22.98
CA THR A 75 -4.71 -12.77 21.89
C THR A 75 -6.00 -11.95 22.00
N GLU A 76 -7.14 -12.59 22.31
CA GLU A 76 -8.42 -11.90 22.50
C GLU A 76 -8.45 -11.04 23.77
N ALA A 77 -7.81 -11.51 24.85
CA ALA A 77 -7.68 -10.75 26.09
C ALA A 77 -6.82 -9.50 25.90
N VAL A 78 -5.70 -9.61 25.19
CA VAL A 78 -4.85 -8.49 24.79
C VAL A 78 -5.64 -7.54 23.89
N GLU A 79 -6.37 -8.04 22.90
CA GLU A 79 -7.17 -7.20 22.01
C GLU A 79 -8.25 -6.41 22.77
N LYS A 80 -8.96 -7.04 23.71
CA LYS A 80 -9.93 -6.36 24.59
C LYS A 80 -9.26 -5.29 25.45
N ARG A 81 -8.08 -5.60 26.01
CA ARG A 81 -7.29 -4.64 26.80
C ARG A 81 -6.85 -3.46 25.96
N LEU A 82 -6.47 -3.68 24.70
CA LEU A 82 -6.10 -2.63 23.74
C LEU A 82 -7.30 -1.75 23.37
N LYS A 83 -8.47 -2.34 23.08
CA LYS A 83 -9.71 -1.60 22.78
C LYS A 83 -10.19 -0.72 23.95
N ALA A 84 -9.77 -1.02 25.18
CA ALA A 84 -10.10 -0.22 26.36
C ALA A 84 -9.19 1.01 26.54
N ILE A 85 -8.11 1.15 25.76
CA ILE A 85 -7.20 2.30 25.84
C ILE A 85 -7.74 3.41 24.94
N GLU A 86 -7.94 4.60 25.49
CA GLU A 86 -8.58 5.74 24.80
C GLU A 86 -7.86 6.19 23.51
N ILE A 87 -6.53 6.04 23.46
CA ILE A 87 -5.73 6.36 22.26
C ILE A 87 -5.91 5.33 21.13
N VAL A 88 -6.43 4.14 21.41
CA VAL A 88 -6.62 3.07 20.42
C VAL A 88 -7.94 3.29 19.70
N GLY A 89 -7.88 3.63 18.41
CA GLY A 89 -9.08 3.87 17.60
C GLY A 89 -9.64 2.57 17.00
N ALA A 90 -8.78 1.80 16.33
CA ALA A 90 -9.15 0.51 15.75
C ALA A 90 -8.05 -0.52 15.98
N THR A 91 -8.44 -1.77 16.21
CA THR A 91 -7.53 -2.91 16.26
C THR A 91 -7.90 -3.89 15.15
N ARG A 92 -6.88 -4.45 14.50
CA ARG A 92 -7.03 -5.54 13.55
C ARG A 92 -6.15 -6.69 13.98
N LEU A 93 -6.78 -7.81 14.33
CA LEU A 93 -6.09 -9.05 14.60
C LEU A 93 -5.67 -9.73 13.28
N LEU A 94 -4.38 -10.02 13.14
CA LEU A 94 -3.82 -10.89 12.12
C LEU A 94 -3.50 -12.22 12.78
N ALA A 95 -4.43 -13.16 12.68
CA ALA A 95 -4.22 -14.52 13.14
C ALA A 95 -3.15 -15.21 12.29
N ARG A 96 -2.34 -16.03 12.94
CA ARG A 96 -1.37 -16.93 12.30
C ARG A 96 -1.96 -17.75 11.16
N ALA A 97 -3.18 -18.29 11.34
CA ALA A 97 -3.84 -19.16 10.36
C ALA A 97 -4.15 -18.43 9.04
N ASP A 98 -4.67 -17.21 9.16
CA ASP A 98 -5.05 -16.36 8.03
C ASP A 98 -3.84 -15.91 7.18
N THR A 99 -2.69 -15.69 7.84
CA THR A 99 -1.46 -15.26 7.17
C THR A 99 -0.85 -16.42 6.39
N LEU A 100 -0.88 -17.63 6.96
CA LEU A 100 -0.47 -18.86 6.29
C LEU A 100 -1.31 -19.15 5.04
N GLU A 101 -2.62 -18.97 5.10
CA GLU A 101 -3.51 -19.23 3.96
C GLU A 101 -3.22 -18.28 2.79
N ARG A 102 -3.05 -16.97 3.07
CA ARG A 102 -2.68 -15.96 2.06
C ARG A 102 -1.29 -16.20 1.45
N MET A 103 -0.32 -16.62 2.27
CA MET A 103 1.04 -16.88 1.79
C MET A 103 1.12 -18.18 0.98
N LYS A 104 0.31 -19.20 1.30
CA LYS A 104 0.20 -20.43 0.49
C LYS A 104 -0.34 -20.17 -0.92
N THR A 105 -1.20 -19.18 -1.09
CA THR A 105 -1.70 -18.79 -2.42
C THR A 105 -0.64 -18.08 -3.27
N SER A 106 0.41 -17.57 -2.62
CA SER A 106 1.53 -16.87 -3.23
C SER A 106 2.61 -17.89 -3.62
N GLY A 107 2.41 -18.61 -4.74
CA GLY A 107 3.07 -19.88 -5.07
C GLY A 107 4.60 -19.99 -4.92
N GLY A 108 5.36 -18.90 -4.93
CA GLY A 108 6.83 -18.94 -4.70
C GLY A 108 7.26 -18.96 -3.22
N LEU A 109 6.39 -18.57 -2.29
CA LEU A 109 6.72 -18.47 -0.85
C LEU A 109 6.34 -19.76 -0.09
N ALA A 110 5.48 -20.59 -0.65
CA ALA A 110 4.98 -21.82 -0.03
C ALA A 110 6.10 -22.85 0.24
N GLU A 111 7.05 -23.02 -0.68
CA GLU A 111 8.17 -23.95 -0.53
C GLU A 111 9.17 -23.51 0.56
N ALA A 112 9.44 -22.20 0.65
CA ALA A 112 10.32 -21.64 1.69
C ALA A 112 9.69 -21.79 3.08
N ILE A 113 8.37 -21.66 3.19
CA ILE A 113 7.63 -21.86 4.45
C ILE A 113 7.60 -23.34 4.84
N ALA A 114 7.47 -24.25 3.88
CA ALA A 114 7.45 -25.70 4.14
C ALA A 114 8.81 -26.25 4.62
N ALA A 115 9.92 -25.57 4.31
CA ALA A 115 11.26 -25.93 4.77
C ALA A 115 11.55 -25.49 6.23
N LEU A 116 10.67 -24.69 6.84
CA LEU A 116 10.85 -24.22 8.22
C LEU A 116 10.41 -25.30 9.22
N PRO A 117 11.23 -25.63 10.22
CA PRO A 117 10.98 -26.73 11.18
C PRO A 117 9.82 -26.45 12.15
N GLY A 118 9.25 -25.25 12.13
CA GLY A 118 8.13 -24.83 12.96
C GLY A 118 7.39 -23.67 12.30
N ASN A 119 6.17 -23.41 12.74
CA ASN A 119 5.38 -22.32 12.19
C ASN A 119 5.99 -20.97 12.63
N PRO A 120 6.45 -20.14 11.68
CA PRO A 120 7.29 -18.96 11.97
C PRO A 120 6.47 -17.70 12.28
N PHE A 121 5.13 -17.76 12.20
CA PHE A 121 4.30 -16.56 12.32
C PHE A 121 3.77 -16.43 13.76
N PRO A 122 4.21 -15.44 14.54
CA PRO A 122 3.49 -15.02 15.74
C PRO A 122 2.15 -14.37 15.35
N ASP A 123 1.18 -14.42 16.26
CA ASP A 123 -0.03 -13.59 16.11
C ASP A 123 0.35 -12.11 16.21
N ALA A 124 -0.25 -11.29 15.35
CA ALA A 124 0.03 -9.85 15.32
C ALA A 124 -1.27 -9.05 15.47
N ILE A 125 -1.23 -7.98 16.25
CA ILE A 125 -2.31 -7.01 16.38
C ILE A 125 -1.84 -5.69 15.80
N VAL A 126 -2.51 -5.23 14.75
CA VAL A 126 -2.28 -3.90 14.17
C VAL A 126 -3.22 -2.92 14.85
N ILE A 127 -2.64 -1.87 15.41
CA ILE A 127 -3.34 -0.81 16.12
C ILE A 127 -3.30 0.44 15.25
N THR A 128 -4.48 0.94 14.90
CA THR A 128 -4.67 2.27 14.33
C THR A 128 -5.09 3.20 15.46
N PRO A 129 -4.24 4.14 15.87
CA PRO A 129 -4.55 5.07 16.95
C PRO A 129 -5.60 6.10 16.49
N ALA A 130 -6.42 6.55 17.43
CA ALA A 130 -7.41 7.61 17.22
C ALA A 130 -6.73 8.99 17.10
N ASP A 131 -5.66 9.20 17.87
CA ASP A 131 -4.82 10.39 17.86
C ASP A 131 -3.40 10.06 17.37
N ALA A 132 -2.85 10.91 16.52
CA ALA A 132 -1.51 10.75 15.94
C ALA A 132 -0.41 11.49 16.74
N ALA A 133 -0.74 12.04 17.91
CA ALA A 133 0.22 12.73 18.77
C ALA A 133 1.46 11.85 19.09
N PRO A 134 2.68 12.21 18.60
CA PRO A 134 3.85 11.34 18.68
C PRO A 134 4.22 10.95 20.12
N ALA A 135 4.10 11.88 21.07
CA ALA A 135 4.41 11.64 22.48
C ALA A 135 3.48 10.59 23.11
N ALA A 136 2.19 10.63 22.76
CA ALA A 136 1.20 9.69 23.28
C ALA A 136 1.38 8.29 22.68
N LEU A 137 1.75 8.21 21.40
CA LEU A 137 2.10 6.95 20.73
C LEU A 137 3.38 6.33 21.28
N GLU A 138 4.44 7.12 21.52
CA GLU A 138 5.67 6.65 22.15
C GLU A 138 5.42 6.11 23.57
N ALA A 139 4.57 6.78 24.35
CA ALA A 139 4.16 6.31 25.67
C ALA A 139 3.35 5.00 25.60
N LEU A 140 2.46 4.84 24.62
CA LEU A 140 1.74 3.58 24.39
C LEU A 140 2.70 2.45 24.03
N VAL A 141 3.64 2.68 23.11
CA VAL A 141 4.65 1.69 22.70
C VAL A 141 5.51 1.25 23.87
N ALA A 142 5.92 2.19 24.74
CA ALA A 142 6.68 1.88 25.94
C ALA A 142 5.88 0.99 26.91
N GLN A 143 4.58 1.25 27.10
CA GLN A 143 3.71 0.41 27.92
C GLN A 143 3.52 -0.98 27.33
N LEU A 144 3.31 -1.10 26.02
CA LEU A 144 3.10 -2.38 25.35
C LEU A 144 4.35 -3.27 25.43
N ARG A 145 5.54 -2.69 25.37
CA ARG A 145 6.81 -3.41 25.55
C ARG A 145 7.00 -3.99 26.95
N GLN A 146 6.22 -3.56 27.94
CA GLN A 146 6.27 -4.11 29.30
C GLN A 146 5.33 -5.31 29.48
N TRP A 147 4.45 -5.59 28.52
CA TRP A 147 3.51 -6.70 28.62
C TRP A 147 4.25 -8.02 28.38
N ARG A 148 3.98 -9.02 29.21
CA ARG A 148 4.68 -10.31 29.16
C ARG A 148 4.24 -11.13 27.95
N GLU A 149 3.06 -10.86 27.45
CA GLU A 149 2.43 -11.46 26.28
C GLU A 149 2.95 -10.89 24.95
N VAL A 150 3.68 -9.76 25.01
CA VAL A 150 4.20 -9.05 23.85
C VAL A 150 5.67 -9.41 23.66
N GLU A 151 6.00 -9.99 22.51
CA GLU A 151 7.36 -10.35 22.15
C GLU A 151 8.08 -9.19 21.46
N HIS A 152 7.38 -8.51 20.55
CA HIS A 152 7.96 -7.40 19.80
C HIS A 152 6.92 -6.34 19.44
N VAL A 153 7.32 -5.06 19.48
CA VAL A 153 6.47 -3.93 19.06
C VAL A 153 7.20 -3.16 17.98
N GLN A 154 6.63 -3.18 16.77
CA GLN A 154 7.09 -2.36 15.65
C GLN A 154 6.33 -1.04 15.62
N PHE A 155 7.08 0.04 15.74
CA PHE A 155 6.61 1.41 15.58
C PHE A 155 7.77 2.25 15.07
N ASP A 156 7.60 2.88 13.90
CA ASP A 156 8.57 3.85 13.40
C ASP A 156 8.22 5.25 13.91
N ALA A 157 8.87 5.64 15.01
CA ALA A 157 8.69 6.96 15.60
C ALA A 157 9.19 8.10 14.68
N ALA A 158 10.17 7.84 13.81
CA ALA A 158 10.69 8.86 12.88
C ALA A 158 9.72 9.09 11.71
N GLU A 159 9.07 8.04 11.23
CA GLU A 159 7.94 8.16 10.30
C GLU A 159 6.74 8.84 10.96
N ALA A 160 6.35 8.44 12.19
CA ALA A 160 5.23 9.06 12.90
C ALA A 160 5.43 10.56 13.13
N ARG A 161 6.65 10.99 13.47
CA ARG A 161 7.01 12.42 13.60
C ARG A 161 6.97 13.16 12.27
N ARG A 162 7.38 12.51 11.17
CA ARG A 162 7.27 13.08 9.81
C ARG A 162 5.81 13.27 9.42
N LEU A 163 4.96 12.28 9.68
CA LEU A 163 3.52 12.35 9.39
C LEU A 163 2.80 13.41 10.22
N ALA A 164 3.16 13.59 11.49
CA ALA A 164 2.60 14.64 12.34
C ALA A 164 3.06 16.06 11.94
N ALA A 165 4.10 16.18 11.11
CA ALA A 165 4.64 17.46 10.63
C ALA A 165 4.12 17.87 9.23
N LEU A 166 3.33 17.01 8.56
CA LEU A 166 2.66 17.27 7.29
C LEU A 166 1.26 17.83 7.53
#